data_AF-A0A2I0WAM6-F1
#
_entry.id   AF-A0A2I0WAM6-F1
#
_cell.length_a   1.000
_cell.length_b   1.000
_cell.length_c   1.000
_cell.angle_alpha   90.00
_cell.angle_beta   90.00
_cell.angle_gamma   90.00
#
_symmetry.space_group_name_H-M   'P 1'
#
loop_
_entity.id
_entity.type
_entity.pdbx_description
1 polymer ?
#
loop_
_entity_poly.entity_id
_entity_poly.type
_entity_poly.pdbx_seq_one_letter_code
_entity_poly.pdbx_strand_id
1 'polypeptide(L)'
;MLKVIHRMGTKSLIAHLYDQKLSRIELYKEEFTDKENKWVSEDCEAKYDKMMEIREKIIDDGEILDETIIYAEVLGPDFSNEENDD
;
A
#
# COMPACT_ATOMS: atom_id res chain seq x y z
N MET A 1 -8.16 -16.92 -21.66
CA MET A 1 -9.13 -15.81 -21.50
C MET A 1 -9.41 -15.70 -20.00
N LEU A 2 -8.67 -14.85 -19.28
CA LEU A 2 -8.84 -14.70 -17.82
C LEU A 2 -10.18 -14.02 -17.53
N LYS A 3 -11.02 -14.65 -16.72
CA LYS A 3 -12.28 -14.07 -16.23
C LYS A 3 -11.96 -13.15 -15.05
N VAL A 4 -11.87 -11.86 -15.30
CA VAL A 4 -11.81 -10.84 -14.25
C VAL A 4 -13.21 -10.67 -13.67
N ILE A 5 -13.41 -11.09 -12.42
CA ILE A 5 -14.68 -10.90 -11.69
C ILE A 5 -14.63 -9.54 -11.01
N HIS A 6 -15.27 -8.53 -11.61
CA HIS A 6 -15.48 -7.24 -10.96
C HIS A 6 -16.59 -7.35 -9.91
N ARG A 7 -16.24 -7.25 -8.62
CA ARG A 7 -17.23 -6.95 -7.57
C ARG A 7 -17.64 -5.48 -7.72
N MET A 8 -18.91 -5.22 -8.08
CA MET A 8 -19.47 -3.87 -8.06
C MET A 8 -19.47 -3.35 -6.61
N GLY A 9 -18.60 -2.38 -6.31
CA GLY A 9 -18.53 -1.71 -5.00
C GLY A 9 -17.13 -1.21 -4.63
N THR A 10 -16.08 -1.86 -5.11
CA THR A 10 -14.69 -1.45 -4.81
C THR A 10 -14.16 -0.64 -5.99
N LYS A 11 -13.90 0.67 -5.80
CA LYS A 11 -13.10 1.42 -6.78
C LYS A 11 -11.78 0.65 -6.96
N SER A 12 -11.34 0.46 -8.21
CA SER A 12 -10.01 -0.10 -8.47
C SER A 12 -8.97 0.70 -7.68
N LEU A 13 -7.99 0.03 -7.08
CA LEU A 13 -6.89 0.66 -6.35
C LEU A 13 -6.27 1.83 -7.14
N ILE A 14 -6.14 1.65 -8.46
CA ILE A 14 -5.65 2.68 -9.39
C ILE A 14 -6.59 3.88 -9.47
N ALA A 15 -7.91 3.65 -9.45
CA ALA A 15 -8.91 4.72 -9.46
C ALA A 15 -8.97 5.46 -8.12
N HIS A 16 -8.73 4.80 -6.99
CA HIS A 16 -8.65 5.45 -5.68
C HIS A 16 -7.43 6.38 -5.61
N LEU A 17 -6.26 5.87 -6.03
CA LEU A 17 -5.01 6.65 -6.12
C LEU A 17 -5.15 7.89 -7.04
N TYR A 18 -5.78 7.73 -8.21
CA TYR A 18 -5.98 8.84 -9.16
C TYR A 18 -6.98 9.91 -8.67
N ASP A 19 -8.04 9.51 -7.98
CA ASP A 19 -9.13 10.40 -7.55
C ASP A 19 -8.74 11.23 -6.32
N GLN A 20 -7.91 10.67 -5.42
CA GLN A 20 -7.44 11.36 -4.20
C GLN A 20 -6.06 12.01 -4.31
N LYS A 21 -5.28 11.77 -5.38
CA LYS A 21 -3.88 12.20 -5.54
C LYS A 21 -2.93 11.72 -4.41
N LEU A 22 -3.30 10.65 -3.72
CA LEU A 22 -2.49 10.10 -2.64
C LEU A 22 -1.40 9.19 -3.19
N SER A 23 -0.25 9.19 -2.51
CA SER A 23 0.81 8.21 -2.73
C SER A 23 0.37 6.81 -2.27
N ARG A 24 1.04 5.77 -2.75
CA ARG A 24 0.74 4.37 -2.40
C ARG A 24 0.89 4.14 -0.90
N ILE A 25 1.89 4.78 -0.28
CA ILE A 25 2.17 4.72 1.16
C ILE A 25 1.10 5.50 1.95
N GLU A 26 0.66 6.65 1.44
CA GLU A 26 -0.43 7.41 2.06
C GLU A 26 -1.76 6.65 2.04
N LEU A 27 -2.04 5.93 0.96
CA LEU A 27 -3.21 5.07 0.87
C LEU A 27 -3.17 3.94 1.91
N TYR A 28 -2.02 3.29 2.11
CA TYR A 28 -1.86 2.29 3.18
C TYR A 28 -2.23 2.87 4.54
N LYS A 29 -1.78 4.10 4.83
CA LYS A 29 -2.16 4.76 6.08
C LYS A 29 -3.66 4.96 6.17
N GLU A 30 -4.34 5.44 5.12
CA GLU A 30 -5.80 5.61 5.16
C GLU A 30 -6.55 4.27 5.31
N GLU A 31 -6.07 3.19 4.70
CA GLU A 31 -6.72 1.87 4.78
C GLU A 31 -6.53 1.19 6.13
N PHE A 32 -5.38 1.39 6.78
CA PHE A 32 -5.00 0.74 8.04
C PHE A 32 -5.07 1.68 9.25
N THR A 33 -5.73 2.83 9.13
CA THR A 33 -6.11 3.68 10.26
C THR A 33 -7.62 3.80 10.40
N ASP A 34 -8.09 3.96 11.63
CA ASP A 34 -9.51 4.18 11.91
C ASP A 34 -9.92 5.65 11.70
N LYS A 35 -11.19 5.96 11.95
CA LYS A 35 -11.73 7.33 11.82
C LYS A 35 -11.13 8.33 12.82
N GLU A 36 -10.41 7.86 13.84
CA GLU A 36 -9.65 8.66 14.80
C GLU A 36 -8.15 8.74 14.45
N ASN A 37 -7.73 8.24 13.28
CA ASN A 37 -6.33 8.09 12.84
C ASN A 37 -5.48 7.17 13.72
N LYS A 38 -6.09 6.21 14.43
CA LYS A 38 -5.34 5.18 15.16
C LYS A 38 -5.11 3.99 14.25
N TRP A 39 -3.93 3.39 14.36
CA TRP A 39 -3.61 2.16 13.63
C TRP A 39 -4.52 1.03 14.05
N VAL A 40 -4.98 0.25 13.08
CA VAL A 40 -5.81 -0.95 13.35
C VAL A 40 -5.01 -2.07 14.01
N SER A 41 -3.68 -2.01 13.96
CA SER A 41 -2.74 -2.98 14.53
C SER A 41 -1.34 -2.38 14.66
N GLU A 42 -0.59 -2.79 15.69
CA GLU A 42 0.84 -2.46 15.85
C GLU A 42 1.69 -2.97 14.68
N ASP A 43 1.31 -4.10 14.07
CA ASP A 43 1.99 -4.63 12.87
C ASP A 43 1.77 -3.73 11.64
N CYS A 44 0.59 -3.12 11.52
CA CYS A 44 0.32 -2.17 10.44
C CYS A 44 1.13 -0.89 10.60
N GLU A 45 1.23 -0.38 11.84
CA GLU A 45 2.09 0.75 12.19
C GLU A 45 3.56 0.47 11.86
N ALA A 46 4.10 -0.66 12.33
CA ALA A 46 5.49 -1.02 12.07
C ALA A 46 5.83 -1.16 10.57
N LYS A 47 4.89 -1.69 9.78
CA LYS A 47 5.03 -1.77 8.32
C LYS A 47 5.04 -0.38 7.68
N TYR A 48 4.14 0.50 8.09
CA TYR A 48 4.13 1.88 7.59
C TYR A 48 5.43 2.61 7.92
N ASP A 49 5.92 2.50 9.16
CA ASP A 49 7.18 3.11 9.57
C ASP A 49 8.36 2.58 8.74
N LYS A 50 8.39 1.28 8.45
CA LYS A 50 9.41 0.69 7.57
C LYS A 50 9.33 1.22 6.13
N MET A 51 8.13 1.41 5.57
CA MET A 51 7.97 2.03 4.25
C MET A 51 8.51 3.46 4.22
N MET A 52 8.26 4.22 5.28
CA MET A 52 8.75 5.59 5.42
C MET A 52 10.27 5.62 5.56
N GLU A 53 10.87 4.72 6.35
CA GLU A 53 12.33 4.60 6.48
C GLU A 53 13.00 4.32 5.13
N ILE A 54 12.48 3.38 4.35
CA ILE A 54 13.02 3.06 3.01
C ILE A 54 12.85 4.25 2.07
N ARG A 55 11.69 4.92 2.11
CA ARG A 55 11.43 6.13 1.32
C ARG A 55 12.44 7.24 1.64
N GLU A 56 12.69 7.52 2.92
CA GLU A 56 13.64 8.55 3.35
C GLU A 56 15.05 8.20 2.89
N LYS A 57 15.45 6.93 3.00
CA LYS A 57 16.76 6.47 2.54
C LYS A 57 16.97 6.64 1.04
N ILE A 58 15.99 6.27 0.22
CA ILE A 58 16.03 6.46 -1.25
C ILE A 58 16.17 7.94 -1.61
N ILE A 59 15.46 8.81 -0.88
CA ILE A 59 15.56 10.27 -1.07
C ILE A 59 16.96 10.78 -0.67
N ASP A 60 17.51 10.31 0.45
CA ASP A 60 18.86 10.69 0.92
C ASP A 60 19.96 10.21 -0.06
N ASP A 61 19.81 9.00 -0.59
CA ASP A 61 20.70 8.40 -1.60
C ASP A 61 20.54 9.07 -2.99
N GLY A 62 19.54 9.94 -3.18
CA GLY A 62 19.26 10.64 -4.43
C GLY A 62 18.74 9.72 -5.54
N GLU A 63 18.18 8.58 -5.17
CA GLU A 63 17.66 7.57 -6.07
C GLU A 63 16.23 7.89 -6.54
N ILE A 64 15.77 7.20 -7.59
CA ILE A 64 14.41 7.37 -8.11
C ILE A 64 13.44 6.68 -7.15
N LEU A 65 12.54 7.46 -6.54
CA LEU A 65 11.51 6.95 -5.66
C LEU A 65 10.45 6.15 -6.44
N ASP A 66 10.47 4.83 -6.28
CA ASP A 66 9.40 3.93 -6.72
C ASP A 66 8.72 3.28 -5.50
N GLU A 67 7.57 3.83 -5.12
CA GLU A 67 6.80 3.34 -3.99
C GLU A 67 6.27 1.92 -4.19
N THR A 68 6.18 1.42 -5.43
CA THR A 68 5.77 0.03 -5.70
C THR A 68 6.81 -0.95 -5.17
N ILE A 69 8.10 -0.61 -5.32
CA ILE A 69 9.21 -1.41 -4.81
C ILE A 69 9.21 -1.39 -3.28
N ILE A 70 9.02 -0.21 -2.68
CA ILE A 70 8.91 -0.06 -1.22
C ILE A 70 7.77 -0.94 -0.67
N TYR A 71 6.60 -0.90 -1.33
CA TYR A 71 5.44 -1.67 -0.93
C TYR A 71 5.70 -3.19 -0.97
N ALA A 72 6.30 -3.66 -2.07
CA ALA A 72 6.65 -5.07 -2.26
C ALA A 72 7.74 -5.53 -1.29
N GLU A 73 8.68 -4.66 -0.92
CA GLU A 73 9.73 -4.98 0.05
C GLU A 73 9.20 -5.13 1.47
N VAL A 74 8.24 -4.28 1.87
CA VAL A 74 7.69 -4.30 3.23
C VAL A 74 6.58 -5.32 3.41
N LEU A 75 5.66 -5.41 2.45
CA LEU A 75 4.49 -6.27 2.55
C LEU A 75 4.67 -7.63 1.85
N GLY A 76 5.70 -7.75 1.03
CA GLY A 76 5.92 -8.91 0.16
C GLY A 76 5.28 -8.74 -1.23
N PRO A 77 5.71 -9.54 -2.21
CA PRO A 77 5.15 -9.52 -3.57
C PRO A 77 3.66 -9.91 -3.62
N ASP A 78 3.19 -10.67 -2.62
CA ASP A 78 1.85 -11.27 -2.55
C ASP A 78 0.73 -10.31 -2.11
N PHE A 79 1.01 -9.07 -1.69
CA PHE A 79 -0.07 -8.07 -1.53
C PHE A 79 -0.72 -7.65 -2.86
N SER A 80 -0.21 -8.17 -3.99
CA SER A 80 -0.85 -8.08 -5.31
C SER A 80 -1.71 -9.31 -5.64
N ASN A 81 -1.62 -10.39 -4.86
CA ASN A 81 -2.27 -11.67 -5.11
C ASN A 81 -2.54 -12.36 -3.76
N GLU A 82 -3.71 -12.08 -3.18
CA GLU A 82 -4.27 -12.89 -2.11
C GLU A 82 -4.69 -14.25 -2.72
N GLU A 83 -3.73 -15.15 -2.96
CA GLU A 83 -4.02 -16.58 -3.07
C GLU A 83 -4.48 -17.04 -1.69
N ASN A 84 -5.80 -17.21 -1.59
CA ASN A 84 -6.41 -17.92 -0.48
C ASN A 84 -5.92 -19.37 -0.54
N ASP A 85 -5.08 -19.77 0.39
CA ASP A 85 -4.74 -21.18 0.62
C ASP A 85 -5.66 -21.78 1.70
N ASP A 86 -6.43 -22.77 1.25
CA ASP A 86 -7.25 -23.83 1.89
C ASP A 86 -8.33 -23.51 2.95
#